data_AF-A0A8S3E8R3-F1
#
_entry.id   AF-A0A8S3E8R3-F1
#
_cell.length_a   1.000
_cell.length_b   1.000
_cell.length_c   1.000
_cell.angle_alpha   90.00
_cell.angle_beta   90.00
_cell.angle_gamma   90.00
#
_symmetry.space_group_name_H-M   'P 1'
#
loop_
_entity.id
_entity.type
_entity.pdbx_description
1 polymer ?
#
loop_
_entity_poly.entity_id
_entity_poly.type
_entity_poly.pdbx_seq_one_letter_code
_entity_poly.pdbx_strand_id
1 'polypeptide(L)'
;MIVDDEENINNNNNIFNEIDDEDWILEKPISVFALDPADRRVLKVADQRDAVQKKTFTKWINFHLSKRQGLHVDDLFLDLRDGHILISLLEIFTNQTLPRERGTSKFHALQNIEQCLKCLEQHHNVNI
;
A
#
# COMPACT_ATOMS: atom_id res chain seq x y z
N MET A 1 16.28 7.78 -28.66
CA MET A 1 16.75 6.50 -28.11
C MET A 1 15.93 6.28 -26.85
N ILE A 2 14.73 5.74 -27.05
CA ILE A 2 13.82 5.36 -25.96
C ILE A 2 14.32 3.98 -25.56
N VAL A 3 14.85 3.86 -24.36
CA VAL A 3 15.22 2.55 -23.81
C VAL A 3 13.95 2.00 -23.20
N ASP A 4 13.44 0.94 -23.82
CA ASP A 4 12.28 0.18 -23.37
C ASP A 4 12.60 -0.48 -22.01
N ASP A 5 12.27 0.20 -20.92
CA ASP A 5 12.33 -0.35 -19.54
C ASP A 5 11.07 -1.18 -19.21
N GLU A 6 10.57 -1.99 -20.15
CA GLU A 6 9.43 -2.89 -19.91
C GLU A 6 9.83 -4.29 -19.41
N GLU A 7 11.12 -4.60 -19.27
CA GLU A 7 11.57 -5.99 -19.11
C GLU A 7 11.77 -6.52 -17.68
N ASN A 8 11.06 -6.00 -16.66
CA ASN A 8 11.18 -6.59 -15.30
C ASN A 8 9.88 -6.71 -14.50
N ILE A 9 8.77 -7.05 -15.18
CA ILE A 9 7.49 -7.38 -14.53
C ILE A 9 7.32 -8.91 -14.35
N ASN A 10 8.19 -9.75 -14.90
CA ASN A 10 8.07 -11.21 -14.80
C ASN A 10 9.11 -11.85 -13.87
N ASN A 11 8.79 -11.87 -12.58
CA ASN A 11 9.14 -13.01 -11.73
C ASN A 11 7.97 -13.37 -10.80
N ASN A 12 6.79 -13.50 -11.40
CA ASN A 12 5.65 -14.19 -10.82
C ASN A 12 5.89 -15.68 -10.99
N ASN A 13 6.20 -16.41 -9.91
CA ASN A 13 5.88 -17.84 -9.79
C ASN A 13 6.02 -18.41 -8.37
N ASN A 14 6.09 -17.60 -7.30
CA ASN A 14 6.07 -18.15 -5.93
C ASN A 14 5.45 -17.23 -4.86
N ILE A 15 4.47 -16.42 -5.24
CA ILE A 15 3.84 -15.41 -4.35
C ILE A 15 2.41 -15.80 -3.98
N PHE A 16 2.11 -17.09 -4.01
CA PHE A 16 0.85 -17.65 -3.53
C PHE A 16 1.14 -18.82 -2.61
N ASN A 17 2.08 -18.66 -1.67
CA ASN A 17 2.15 -19.61 -0.59
C ASN A 17 0.81 -19.53 0.15
N GLU A 18 0.02 -20.59 -0.02
CA GLU A 18 -1.22 -20.83 0.70
C GLU A 18 -0.93 -20.60 2.18
N ILE A 19 -1.68 -19.67 2.79
CA ILE A 19 -1.77 -19.63 4.25
C ILE A 19 -2.47 -20.94 4.61
N ASP A 20 -1.72 -21.84 5.24
CA ASP A 20 -2.20 -23.16 5.63
C ASP A 20 -3.49 -23.02 6.46
N ASP A 21 -4.46 -23.90 6.21
CA ASP A 21 -5.84 -23.74 6.67
C ASP A 21 -5.99 -23.69 8.21
N GLU A 22 -5.07 -24.33 8.92
CA GLU A 22 -5.03 -24.43 10.38
C GLU A 22 -4.43 -23.18 11.05
N ASP A 23 -3.46 -22.52 10.42
CA ASP A 23 -2.78 -21.35 11.01
C ASP A 23 -3.67 -20.10 11.04
N TRP A 24 -4.60 -19.96 10.09
CA TRP A 24 -5.47 -18.78 10.00
C TRP A 24 -6.45 -18.65 11.19
N ILE A 25 -6.87 -19.77 11.78
CA ILE A 25 -7.88 -19.80 12.85
C ILE A 25 -7.27 -19.49 14.22
N LEU A 26 -6.00 -19.83 14.45
CA LEU A 26 -5.36 -19.79 15.78
C LEU A 26 -5.28 -18.38 16.39
N GLU A 27 -5.26 -17.35 15.54
CA GLU A 27 -5.17 -15.94 15.98
C GLU A 27 -6.53 -15.22 16.02
N LYS A 28 -7.63 -15.92 15.70
CA LYS A 28 -8.96 -15.30 15.62
C LYS A 28 -9.66 -15.25 16.99
N PRO A 29 -10.55 -14.26 17.21
CA PRO A 29 -11.34 -14.20 18.44
C PRO A 29 -12.35 -15.36 18.50
N ILE A 30 -12.76 -15.73 19.72
CA ILE A 30 -13.69 -16.85 20.01
C ILE A 30 -14.98 -16.76 19.17
N SER A 31 -15.45 -15.54 18.86
CA SER A 31 -16.63 -15.32 18.03
C SER A 31 -16.52 -15.92 16.62
N VAL A 32 -15.32 -15.97 16.02
CA VAL A 32 -15.10 -16.55 14.69
C VAL A 32 -15.27 -18.07 14.70
N PHE A 33 -15.01 -18.74 15.84
CA PHE A 33 -15.20 -20.19 15.97
C PHE A 33 -16.69 -20.57 16.02
N ALA A 34 -17.53 -19.69 16.56
CA ALA A 34 -18.97 -19.89 16.65
C ALA A 34 -19.69 -19.71 15.30
N LEU A 35 -19.01 -19.20 14.29
CA LEU A 35 -19.53 -19.10 12.93
C LEU A 35 -19.66 -20.47 12.28
N ASP A 36 -20.66 -20.60 11.43
CA ASP A 36 -20.80 -21.79 10.61
C ASP A 36 -19.65 -21.92 9.59
N PRO A 37 -19.42 -23.12 9.02
CA PRO A 37 -18.34 -23.32 8.08
C PRO A 37 -18.42 -22.48 6.79
N ALA A 38 -19.59 -21.99 6.38
CA ALA A 38 -19.73 -21.12 5.21
C ALA A 38 -19.26 -19.70 5.55
N ASP A 39 -19.73 -19.14 6.67
CA ASP A 39 -19.34 -17.81 7.13
C ASP A 39 -17.83 -17.70 7.41
N ARG A 40 -17.23 -18.75 8.02
CA ARG A 40 -15.78 -18.81 8.23
C ARG A 40 -14.99 -18.76 6.93
N ARG A 41 -15.47 -19.44 5.89
CA ARG A 41 -14.82 -19.42 4.56
C ARG A 41 -14.87 -18.03 3.94
N VAL A 42 -15.97 -17.31 4.08
CA VAL A 42 -16.10 -15.94 3.57
C VAL A 42 -15.08 -15.01 4.24
N LEU A 43 -14.99 -15.06 5.58
CA LEU A 43 -14.00 -14.27 6.32
C LEU A 43 -12.57 -14.60 5.94
N LYS A 44 -12.26 -15.89 5.81
CA LYS A 44 -10.92 -16.33 5.39
C LYS A 44 -10.54 -15.82 4.02
N VAL A 45 -11.45 -15.91 3.05
CA VAL A 45 -11.21 -15.40 1.69
C VAL A 45 -11.01 -13.88 1.72
N ALA A 46 -11.75 -13.15 2.55
CA ALA A 46 -11.55 -11.71 2.71
C ALA A 46 -10.14 -11.39 3.27
N ASP A 47 -9.73 -12.05 4.35
CA ASP A 47 -8.40 -11.85 4.94
C ASP A 47 -7.25 -12.20 3.98
N GLN A 48 -7.40 -13.30 3.24
CA GLN A 48 -6.42 -13.70 2.22
C GLN A 48 -6.31 -12.63 1.13
N ARG A 49 -7.44 -12.09 0.67
CA ARG A 49 -7.46 -11.01 -0.32
C ARG A 49 -6.80 -9.74 0.22
N ASP A 50 -7.10 -9.36 1.46
CA ASP A 50 -6.50 -8.19 2.10
C ASP A 50 -4.98 -8.36 2.27
N ALA A 51 -4.52 -9.54 2.67
CA ALA A 51 -3.09 -9.84 2.77
C ALA A 51 -2.38 -9.77 1.41
N VAL A 52 -2.98 -10.35 0.37
CA VAL A 52 -2.45 -10.28 -1.01
C VAL A 52 -2.45 -8.84 -1.51
N GLN A 53 -3.50 -8.07 -1.24
CA GLN A 53 -3.60 -6.67 -1.63
C GLN A 53 -2.53 -5.83 -0.93
N LYS A 54 -2.37 -5.97 0.40
CA LYS A 54 -1.31 -5.30 1.17
C LYS A 54 0.05 -5.59 0.56
N LYS A 55 0.39 -6.87 0.36
CA LYS A 55 1.68 -7.29 -0.19
C LYS A 55 1.92 -6.75 -1.59
N THR A 56 0.90 -6.80 -2.45
CA THR A 56 0.96 -6.29 -3.81
C THR A 56 1.22 -4.78 -3.81
N PHE A 57 0.48 -4.04 -2.98
CA PHE A 57 0.59 -2.60 -2.91
C PHE A 57 1.93 -2.15 -2.29
N THR A 58 2.40 -2.81 -1.23
CA THR A 58 3.74 -2.58 -0.66
C THR A 58 4.84 -2.78 -1.71
N LYS A 59 4.78 -3.87 -2.49
CA LYS A 59 5.76 -4.11 -3.57
C LYS A 59 5.70 -3.05 -4.65
N TRP A 60 4.49 -2.67 -5.06
CA TRP A 60 4.28 -1.65 -6.06
C TRP A 60 4.83 -0.29 -5.61
N ILE A 61 4.58 0.10 -4.35
CA ILE A 61 5.17 1.31 -3.77
C ILE A 61 6.70 1.22 -3.78
N ASN A 62 7.26 0.13 -3.26
CA ASN A 62 8.71 -0.05 -3.20
C ASN A 62 9.36 -0.06 -4.60
N PHE A 63 8.67 -0.57 -5.61
CA PHE A 63 9.11 -0.49 -7.01
C PHE A 63 9.23 0.98 -7.47
N HIS A 64 8.24 1.82 -7.19
CA HIS A 64 8.30 3.24 -7.55
C HIS A 64 9.31 4.02 -6.71
N LEU A 65 9.45 3.68 -5.43
CA LEU A 65 10.42 4.30 -4.52
C LEU A 65 11.86 3.90 -4.83
N SER A 66 12.10 2.78 -5.53
CA SER A 66 13.46 2.33 -5.88
C SER A 66 14.28 3.38 -6.66
N LYS A 67 13.59 4.30 -7.34
CA LYS A 67 14.19 5.44 -8.05
C LYS A 67 14.66 6.57 -7.11
N ARG A 68 14.31 6.54 -5.82
CA ARG A 68 14.70 7.53 -4.80
C ARG A 68 15.47 6.84 -3.67
N GLN A 69 16.69 7.30 -3.41
CA GLN A 69 17.53 6.74 -2.34
C GLN A 69 16.90 6.97 -0.96
N GLY A 70 16.92 5.94 -0.12
CA GLY A 70 16.55 6.03 1.30
C GLY A 70 15.04 5.96 1.61
N LEU A 71 14.19 5.63 0.64
CA LEU A 71 12.76 5.40 0.86
C LEU A 71 12.42 3.92 0.68
N HIS A 72 11.83 3.33 1.72
CA HIS A 72 11.35 1.94 1.72
C HIS A 72 10.11 1.83 2.61
N VAL A 73 9.21 0.91 2.26
CA VAL A 73 8.02 0.57 3.05
C VAL A 73 8.14 -0.87 3.52
N ASP A 74 8.18 -1.04 4.84
CA ASP A 74 8.16 -2.33 5.54
C ASP A 74 6.73 -2.64 6.01
N ASP A 75 6.07 -1.69 6.68
CA ASP A 75 4.66 -1.77 7.05
C ASP A 75 3.86 -0.64 6.42
N LEU A 76 3.09 -1.02 5.40
CA LEU A 76 2.22 -0.13 4.64
C LEU A 76 1.37 0.81 5.50
N PHE A 77 0.82 0.33 6.62
CA PHE A 77 -0.09 1.15 7.44
C PHE A 77 0.63 2.09 8.40
N LEU A 78 1.87 1.77 8.78
CA LEU A 78 2.67 2.61 9.66
C LEU A 78 3.46 3.63 8.85
N ASP A 79 4.10 3.20 7.77
CA ASP A 79 5.07 4.00 7.02
C ASP A 79 4.41 5.08 6.16
N LEU A 80 3.15 4.89 5.74
CA LEU A 80 2.42 5.90 4.97
C LEU A 80 1.75 6.97 5.85
N ARG A 81 1.68 6.75 7.17
CA ARG A 81 0.83 7.54 8.08
C ARG A 81 1.28 8.99 8.26
N ASP A 82 2.56 9.29 8.05
CA ASP A 82 3.09 10.64 8.17
C ASP A 82 2.95 11.47 6.88
N GLY A 83 2.49 10.84 5.79
CA GLY A 83 2.30 11.43 4.48
C GLY A 83 3.58 11.59 3.65
N HIS A 84 4.78 11.29 4.17
CA HIS A 84 6.03 11.54 3.47
C HIS A 84 6.23 10.65 2.24
N ILE A 85 5.90 9.36 2.36
CA ILE A 85 5.96 8.41 1.24
C ILE A 85 4.87 8.74 0.21
N LEU A 86 3.67 9.13 0.66
CA LEU A 86 2.58 9.53 -0.21
C LEU A 86 2.95 10.74 -1.06
N ILE A 87 3.53 11.78 -0.46
CA ILE A 87 4.06 12.93 -1.19
C ILE A 87 5.07 12.47 -2.24
N SER A 88 6.06 11.66 -1.86
CA SER A 88 7.10 11.18 -2.80
C SER A 88 6.50 10.41 -3.99
N LEU A 89 5.50 9.56 -3.76
CA LEU A 89 4.79 8.83 -4.82
C LEU A 89 4.04 9.78 -5.75
N LEU A 90 3.33 10.76 -5.20
CA LEU A 90 2.63 11.76 -6.00
C LEU A 90 3.60 12.56 -6.86
N GLU A 91 4.75 12.99 -6.32
CA GLU A 91 5.78 13.67 -7.10
C GLU A 91 6.31 12.82 -8.26
N ILE A 92 6.42 11.49 -8.07
CA ILE A 92 6.83 10.56 -9.13
C ILE A 92 5.76 10.48 -10.23
N PHE A 93 4.48 10.45 -9.87
CA PHE A 93 3.38 10.31 -10.85
C PHE A 93 3.03 11.61 -11.56
N THR A 94 3.04 12.74 -10.85
CA THR A 94 2.69 14.04 -11.42
C THR A 94 3.89 14.74 -12.06
N ASN A 95 5.11 14.28 -11.77
CA ASN A 95 6.36 14.98 -12.10
C ASN A 95 6.40 16.42 -11.55
N GLN A 96 5.68 16.70 -10.46
CA GLN A 96 5.66 18.00 -9.79
C GLN A 96 6.26 17.87 -8.39
N THR A 97 6.92 18.92 -7.92
CA THR A 97 7.38 18.99 -6.53
C THR A 97 6.23 19.46 -5.65
N LEU A 98 5.92 18.69 -4.61
CA LEU A 98 4.88 19.04 -3.65
C LEU A 98 5.51 19.64 -2.39
N PRO A 99 4.84 20.61 -1.74
CA PRO A 99 5.28 21.08 -0.44
C PRO A 99 5.30 19.92 0.57
N ARG A 100 6.22 19.99 1.53
CA ARG A 100 6.39 18.97 2.57
C ARG A 100 6.70 19.64 3.90
N GLU A 101 5.84 19.44 4.88
CA GLU A 101 6.08 19.88 6.25
C GLU A 101 7.13 19.01 6.92
N ARG A 102 8.12 19.65 7.54
CA ARG A 102 9.23 18.99 8.22
C ARG A 102 8.95 18.97 9.72
N GLY A 103 8.61 17.80 10.26
CA GLY A 103 8.38 17.63 11.69
C GLY A 103 7.75 16.28 12.01
N THR A 104 7.87 15.85 13.26
CA THR A 104 7.37 14.53 13.72
C THR A 104 6.03 14.61 14.45
N SER A 105 5.49 15.82 14.64
CA SER A 105 4.21 15.98 15.35
C SER A 105 3.04 15.54 14.46
N LYS A 106 1.94 15.12 15.11
CA LYS A 106 0.69 14.74 14.41
C LYS A 106 0.16 15.85 13.50
N PHE A 107 0.39 17.11 13.87
CA PHE A 107 0.00 18.25 13.04
C PHE A 107 0.73 18.26 11.69
N HIS A 108 2.04 18.04 11.67
CA HIS A 108 2.82 17.97 10.42
C HIS A 108 2.38 16.78 9.55
N ALA A 109 2.14 15.62 10.16
CA ALA A 109 1.61 14.45 9.45
C ALA A 109 0.26 14.75 8.77
N LEU A 110 -0.67 15.38 9.49
CA LEU A 110 -1.96 15.79 8.93
C LEU A 110 -1.80 16.78 7.77
N GLN A 111 -0.90 17.74 7.89
CA GLN A 111 -0.66 18.72 6.83
C GLN A 111 -0.08 18.07 5.57
N ASN A 112 0.85 17.13 5.72
CA ASN A 112 1.40 16.35 4.60
C ASN A 112 0.31 15.51 3.91
N ILE A 113 -0.59 14.89 4.69
CA ILE A 113 -1.73 14.15 4.15
C ILE A 113 -2.69 15.09 3.42
N GLU A 114 -3.01 16.25 3.99
CA GLU A 114 -3.90 17.23 3.36
C GLU A 114 -3.34 17.71 2.01
N GLN A 115 -2.02 17.92 1.91
CA GLN A 115 -1.35 18.24 0.65
C GLN A 115 -1.48 17.12 -0.38
N CYS A 116 -1.34 15.86 0.05
CA CYS A 116 -1.55 14.71 -0.83
C CYS A 116 -2.99 14.68 -1.38
N LEU A 117 -3.98 14.85 -0.50
CA LEU A 117 -5.40 14.85 -0.87
C LEU A 117 -5.72 15.99 -1.85
N LYS A 118 -5.23 17.21 -1.60
CA LYS A 118 -5.39 18.34 -2.51
C LYS A 118 -4.80 18.07 -3.90
N CYS A 119 -3.61 17.47 -3.96
CA CYS A 119 -2.99 17.09 -5.23
C CYS A 119 -3.86 16.06 -5.97
N LEU A 120 -4.34 15.03 -5.27
CA LEU A 120 -5.23 14.02 -5.85
C LEU A 120 -6.53 14.64 -6.37
N GLU A 121 -7.17 15.53 -5.60
CA GLU A 121 -8.38 16.26 -6.04
C GLU A 121 -8.11 17.08 -7.30
N GLN A 122 -7.01 17.84 -7.34
CA GLN A 122 -6.64 18.65 -8.50
C GLN A 122 -6.46 17.79 -9.76
N HIS A 123 -5.87 16.62 -9.66
CA HIS A 123 -5.66 15.73 -10.81
C HIS A 123 -6.88 14.85 -11.14
N HIS A 124 -7.76 14.59 -10.18
CA HIS A 124 -9.02 13.87 -10.39
C HIS A 124 -10.07 14.75 -11.08
N ASN A 125 -10.10 16.05 -10.77
CA ASN A 125 -11.07 17.00 -11.33
C ASN A 125 -10.73 17.51 -12.75
N VAL A 126 -9.66 17.03 -13.37
CA VAL A 126 -9.21 17.43 -14.72
C VAL A 126 -9.66 16.44 -15.81
N ASN A 127 -10.42 15.40 -15.46
CA ASN A 127 -11.02 14.45 -16.42
C ASN A 127 -12.55 14.29 -16.19
N ILE A 128 -13.31 15.38 -16.36
CA ILE A 128 -14.77 15.31 -16.64
C ILE A 128 -15.09 16.28 -17.79
#